data_AF-A0A5N0ICN3-F1
#
_entry.id   AF-A0A5N0ICN3-F1
#
_cell.length_a   1.000
_cell.length_b   1.000
_cell.length_c   1.000
_cell.angle_alpha   90.00
_cell.angle_beta   90.00
_cell.angle_gamma   90.00
#
_symmetry.space_group_name_H-M   'P 1'
#
loop_
_entity.id
_entity.type
_entity.pdbx_description
1 polymer ?
#
loop_
_entity_poly.entity_id
_entity_poly.type
_entity_poly.pdbx_seq_one_letter_code
_entity_poly.pdbx_strand_id
1 'polypeptide(L)' 'MIRTQVQLPEELYRDAKRIAREHEMTLAEVVRRGLEHMVQIYPRRDVPSDTWQPPPPRRLGPFRVSEQTWRELANET' A
#
# COMPACT_ATOMS: atom_id res chain seq x y z
N MET A 1 17.18 20.74 8.99
CA MET A 1 15.88 20.18 9.45
C MET A 1 14.81 21.25 9.30
N ILE A 2 13.60 20.90 8.84
CA ILE A 2 12.46 21.82 8.72
C ILE A 2 11.50 21.55 9.89
N ARG A 3 11.11 22.59 10.63
CA ARG A 3 10.13 22.46 11.72
C ARG A 3 8.74 22.30 11.11
N THR A 4 8.07 21.21 11.45
CA THR A 4 6.72 20.91 10.99
C THR A 4 5.85 20.58 12.20
N GLN A 5 4.62 21.09 12.23
CA GLN A 5 3.60 20.72 13.21
C GLN A 5 2.62 19.75 12.56
N VAL A 6 2.42 18.58 13.17
CA VAL A 6 1.47 17.56 12.72
C VAL A 6 0.55 17.19 13.87
N GLN A 7 -0.68 16.79 13.55
CA GLN A 7 -1.63 16.27 14.53
C GLN A 7 -1.56 14.74 14.53
N LEU A 8 -1.58 14.14 15.73
CA LEU A 8 -1.62 12.68 15.91
C LEU A 8 -2.86 12.34 16.73
N PRO A 9 -3.62 11.28 16.35
CA PRO A 9 -4.64 10.72 17.23
C PRO A 9 -4.04 10.37 18.59
N GLU A 10 -4.84 10.52 19.66
CA GLU A 10 -4.34 10.37 21.02
C GLU A 10 -3.71 8.98 21.27
N GLU A 11 -4.37 7.92 20.83
CA GLU A 11 -3.85 6.56 20.97
C GLU A 11 -2.51 6.38 20.26
N LEU A 12 -2.41 6.87 19.02
CA LEU A 12 -1.16 6.83 18.24
C LEU A 12 -0.03 7.62 18.92
N TYR A 13 -0.35 8.78 19.51
CA TYR A 13 0.63 9.56 20.27
C TYR A 13 1.13 8.79 21.49
N ARG A 14 0.24 8.13 22.24
CA ARG A 14 0.60 7.33 23.41
C ARG A 14 1.50 6.16 23.04
N ASP A 15 1.20 5.46 21.95
CA ASP A 15 2.02 4.37 21.44
C ASP A 15 3.40 4.85 20.96
N ALA A 16 3.45 5.95 20.23
CA ALA A 16 4.72 6.54 19.79
C ALA A 16 5.58 6.97 20.99
N LYS A 17 4.97 7.53 22.05
CA LYS A 17 5.66 7.88 23.31
C LYS A 17 6.14 6.65 24.08
N ARG A 18 5.41 5.54 24.03
CA ARG A 18 5.85 4.26 24.61
C ARG A 18 7.10 3.74 23.89
N ILE A 19 7.08 3.67 22.56
CA ILE A 19 8.24 3.27 21.73
C ILE A 19 9.45 4.14 22.02
N ALA A 20 9.25 5.47 22.06
CA ALA A 20 10.32 6.41 22.36
C ALA A 20 11.01 6.10 23.70
N ARG A 21 10.24 5.77 24.75
CA ARG A 21 10.78 5.41 26.07
C ARG A 21 11.51 4.07 26.06
N GLU A 22 10.91 3.04 25.47
CA GLU A 22 11.46 1.68 25.45
C GLU A 22 12.79 1.58 24.70
N HIS A 23 13.00 2.46 23.72
CA HIS A 23 14.20 2.49 22.88
C HIS A 23 15.10 3.72 23.13
N GLU A 24 14.93 4.39 24.27
CA GLU A 24 15.76 5.54 24.69
C GLU A 24 15.92 6.63 23.61
N MET A 25 14.85 6.92 22.89
CA MET A 25 14.85 7.89 21.80
C MET A 25 13.79 8.98 21.98
N THR A 26 13.93 10.06 21.21
CA THR A 26 12.94 11.15 21.24
C THR A 26 11.69 10.79 20.43
N LEU A 27 10.56 11.43 20.71
CA LEU A 27 9.37 11.29 19.85
C LEU A 27 9.65 11.73 18.40
N ALA A 28 10.48 12.76 18.21
CA ALA A 28 10.88 13.23 16.90
C ALA A 28 11.68 12.16 16.13
N GLU A 29 12.50 11.37 16.82
CA GLU A 29 13.21 10.22 16.23
C GLU A 29 12.24 9.15 15.72
N VAL A 30 11.24 8.78 16.53
CA VAL A 30 10.20 7.82 16.14
C VAL A 30 9.46 8.31 14.90
N VAL A 31 9.03 9.57 14.89
CA VAL A 31 8.33 10.17 13.74
C VAL A 31 9.23 10.19 12.51
N ARG A 32 10.51 10.56 12.64
CA ARG A 32 11.45 10.58 11.51
C ARG A 32 11.62 9.20 10.90
N ARG A 33 11.89 8.18 11.72
CA ARG A 33 12.04 6.79 11.25
C ARG A 33 10.77 6.27 10.57
N GLY A 34 9.60 6.61 11.13
CA GLY A 34 8.32 6.31 10.49
C GLY A 34 8.20 6.93 9.10
N LEU A 35 8.55 8.21 8.96
CA LEU A 35 8.54 8.89 7.66
C LEU A 35 9.57 8.31 6.67
N GLU A 36 10.77 7.99 7.14
CA GLU A 36 11.81 7.34 6.33
C GLU A 36 11.32 5.98 5.80
N HIS A 37 10.64 5.19 6.64
CA HIS A 37 10.04 3.92 6.23
C HIS A 37 8.91 4.11 5.21
N MET A 38 8.05 5.12 5.40
CA MET A 38 6.98 5.43 4.44
C MET A 38 7.53 5.81 3.07
N VAL A 39 8.63 6.56 3.00
CA VAL A 39 9.30 6.87 1.72
C VAL A 39 9.80 5.60 1.00
N GLN A 40 10.22 4.57 1.75
CA GLN A 40 10.62 3.29 1.17
C GLN A 40 9.43 2.51 0.60
N ILE A 41 8.27 2.56 1.27
CA ILE A 41 7.02 1.91 0.80
C ILE A 41 6.47 2.62 -0.44
N TYR A 42 6.59 3.94 -0.49
CA TYR A 42 6.10 4.79 -1.57
C TYR A 42 7.28 5.42 -2.33
N PRO A 43 8.04 4.62 -3.11
CA PRO A 43 9.17 5.14 -3.86
C PRO A 43 8.68 6.21 -4.83
N ARG A 44 9.54 7.20 -5.09
CA ARG A 44 9.24 8.20 -6.11
C ARG A 44 8.98 7.52 -7.46
N ARG A 45 7.88 7.89 -8.09
CA ARG A 45 7.58 7.49 -9.46
C ARG A 45 8.31 8.47 -10.39
N ASP A 46 9.63 8.31 -10.52
CA ASP A 46 10.51 9.25 -11.25
C ASP A 46 10.40 9.15 -12.78
N VAL A 47 9.32 8.59 -13.30
CA VAL A 47 9.04 8.51 -14.73
C VAL A 47 7.53 8.63 -14.89
N PRO A 48 6.99 9.45 -15.83
CA PRO A 48 5.67 9.14 -16.35
C PRO A 48 5.78 7.70 -16.83
N SER A 49 5.20 6.75 -16.10
CA SER A 49 5.23 5.36 -16.53
C SER A 49 4.72 5.38 -17.95
N ASP A 50 5.49 4.81 -18.88
CA ASP A 50 4.97 4.42 -20.18
C ASP A 50 3.54 3.90 -19.95
N THR A 51 2.59 4.50 -20.66
CA THR A 51 1.15 4.18 -20.56
C THR A 51 1.01 2.71 -20.23
N TRP A 52 0.56 2.40 -19.00
CA TRP A 52 0.53 1.02 -18.51
C TRP A 52 -0.11 0.13 -19.59
N GLN A 53 0.64 -0.85 -20.07
CA GLN A 53 0.11 -1.81 -21.03
C GLN A 53 -0.21 -3.11 -20.30
N PRO A 54 -1.42 -3.66 -20.47
CA PRO A 54 -1.72 -4.98 -19.93
C PRO A 54 -0.78 -6.02 -20.54
N PRO A 55 -0.48 -7.12 -19.83
CA PRO A 55 0.23 -8.23 -20.43
C PRO A 55 -0.54 -8.74 -21.66
N PRO A 56 0.16 -9.31 -22.66
CA PRO A 56 -0.51 -9.84 -23.83
C PRO A 56 -1.54 -10.91 -23.43
N PRO A 57 -2.69 -10.97 -24.13
CA PRO A 57 -3.72 -11.94 -23.83
C PRO A 57 -3.18 -13.37 -23.94
N ARG A 58 -3.49 -14.20 -22.95
CA ARG A 58 -3.16 -15.63 -22.99
C ARG A 58 -4.25 -16.38 -23.76
N ARG A 59 -3.85 -17.31 -24.63
CA ARG A 59 -4.78 -18.24 -25.29
C ARG A 59 -5.28 -19.25 -24.26
N LEU A 60 -6.53 -19.10 -23.80
CA LEU A 60 -7.16 -19.97 -22.81
C LEU A 60 -7.91 -21.17 -23.42
N GLY A 61 -7.80 -21.35 -24.75
CA GLY A 61 -8.54 -22.38 -25.48
C GLY A 61 -9.92 -21.91 -25.94
N PRO A 62 -10.70 -22.80 -26.58
CA PRO A 62 -12.07 -22.50 -26.97
C PRO A 62 -12.97 -22.35 -25.74
N PHE A 63 -14.07 -21.62 -25.90
CA PHE A 63 -15.12 -21.58 -24.89
C PHE A 63 -15.65 -23.00 -24.66
N ARG A 64 -15.68 -23.43 -23.39
CA ARG A 64 -16.17 -24.77 -23.00
C ARG A 64 -17.69 -24.90 -23.16
N VAL A 65 -18.40 -23.78 -23.09
CA VAL A 65 -19.86 -23.68 -23.17
C VAL A 65 -20.27 -22.42 -23.95
N SER A 66 -21.48 -22.40 -24.47
CA SER A 66 -22.05 -21.23 -25.14
C SER A 66 -22.27 -20.07 -24.16
N GLU A 67 -22.34 -18.84 -24.67
CA GLU A 67 -22.56 -17.62 -23.87
C GLU A 67 -23.80 -17.71 -22.97
N GLN A 68 -24.86 -18.35 -23.45
CA GLN A 68 -26.12 -18.52 -22.72
C GLN A 68 -25.93 -19.33 -21.41
N THR A 69 -24.98 -20.26 -21.39
CA THR A 69 -24.73 -21.17 -20.26
C THR A 69 -23.68 -20.62 -19.27
N TRP A 70 -23.02 -19.49 -19.59
CA TRP A 70 -21.94 -18.96 -18.73
C TRP A 70 -22.41 -18.63 -17.32
N ARG A 71 -23.60 -18.04 -17.20
CA ARG A 71 -24.16 -17.65 -15.89
C ARG A 71 -24.49 -18.86 -15.02
N GLU A 72 -24.97 -19.93 -15.62
CA GLU A 72 -25.31 -21.17 -14.91
C GLU A 72 -24.05 -21.82 -14.36
N LEU A 73 -23.03 -21.99 -15.22
CA LEU A 73 -21.75 -22.59 -14.84
C LEU A 73 -20.98 -21.78 -13.78
N ALA A 74 -21.05 -20.44 -13.82
CA ALA A 74 -20.40 -19.58 -12.83
C ALA A 74 -21.05 -19.64 -11.44
N ASN A 75 -22.31 -20.10 -11.36
CA ASN A 75 -23.10 -20.18 -10.14
C ASN A 75 -23.25 -21.61 -9.59
N GLU A 76 -22.79 -22.63 -10.33
CA GLU A 76 -22.66 -23.99 -9.81
C GLU A 76 -21.56 -24.00 -8.75
N THR A 77 -21.97 -24.14 -7.48
CA THR A 77 -21.08 -24.20 -6.31
C THR A 77 -20.91 -25.64 -5.85
#